data_AF-A0A1A8WJY3-F1
#
_entry.id   AF-A0A1A8WJY3-F1
#
_cell.length_a   1.000
_cell.length_b   1.000
_cell.length_c   1.000
_cell.angle_alpha   90.00
_cell.angle_beta   90.00
_cell.angle_gamma   90.00
#
_symmetry.space_group_name_H-M   'P 1'
#
loop_
_entity.id
_entity.type
_entity.pdbx_description
1 polymer ?
#
loop_
_entity_poly.entity_id
_entity_poly.type
_entity_poly.pdbx_seq_one_letter_code
_entity_poly.pdbx_strand_id
1 'polypeptide(L)'
;MESPDSNNCELPSEKYYSKLDNVTETETTKNICDSYENVLNKYPGLMDFCRKLENNLQNLKKSGLSDNAKKQCTHMKHWLHHNVINTAGIKTPMFYISTFYTVWFNATEDFHDSINEECKIKFPAVSVDYRVKWKKMHDYNYNYKKVKCALQNKEDCREHCQEDCREKCREDYCKYIVEIFNIYKEFEHVCASTNEERCPEHWNEFQNNYLIDSDIELMCKEVHDKLGFYKVKVSLEIEGEEKYVEQYESTYMFSFFEKLIGYSIKKILSKSLYYSKYIVLPILLILLFYFFMKKLSFFGSKIAPKADDMRKMWRNVQGVTNPATLLHPPKPPFGGNKMGLPYMPK
;
A
#
# COMPACT_ATOMS: atom_id res chain seq x y z
N MET A 1 33.40 -26.82 -0.71
CA MET A 1 34.01 -25.56 -1.20
C MET A 1 33.29 -24.44 -0.49
N GLU A 2 33.93 -23.82 0.51
CA GLU A 2 33.37 -22.65 1.19
C GLU A 2 33.31 -21.48 0.20
N SER A 3 32.15 -20.84 0.13
CA SER A 3 31.89 -19.68 -0.71
C SER A 3 32.62 -18.45 -0.14
N PRO A 4 33.34 -17.66 -0.95
CA PRO A 4 34.00 -16.45 -0.52
C PRO A 4 32.97 -15.30 -0.45
N ASP A 5 32.29 -15.17 0.70
CA ASP A 5 31.65 -13.98 1.30
C ASP A 5 30.51 -14.41 2.24
N SER A 6 30.82 -15.12 3.34
CA SER A 6 29.85 -15.27 4.42
C SER A 6 29.85 -13.97 5.25
N ASN A 7 29.08 -12.97 4.84
CA ASN A 7 28.75 -11.85 5.71
C ASN A 7 27.93 -12.39 6.90
N ASN A 8 28.58 -12.58 8.05
CA ASN A 8 28.03 -13.19 9.28
C ASN A 8 27.00 -12.28 10.00
N CYS A 9 26.27 -11.47 9.23
CA CYS A 9 25.29 -10.51 9.71
C CYS A 9 23.87 -11.10 9.80
N GLU A 10 23.70 -12.39 9.47
CA GLU A 10 22.41 -13.09 9.53
C GLU A 10 21.71 -12.89 10.89
N LEU A 11 20.47 -12.40 10.87
CA LEU A 11 19.70 -12.17 12.08
C LEU A 11 19.16 -13.49 12.66
N PRO A 12 18.95 -13.58 13.99
CA PRO A 12 18.37 -14.78 14.61
C PRO A 12 17.06 -15.23 13.96
N SER A 13 16.19 -14.30 13.54
CA SER A 13 14.93 -14.62 12.86
C SER A 13 15.16 -15.19 11.46
N GLU A 14 16.12 -14.66 10.71
CA GLU A 14 16.50 -15.16 9.37
C GLU A 14 16.99 -16.60 9.46
N LYS A 15 17.91 -16.87 10.40
CA LYS A 15 18.39 -18.23 10.67
C LYS A 15 17.25 -19.19 11.02
N TYR A 16 16.23 -18.67 11.70
CA TYR A 16 15.04 -19.45 12.03
C TYR A 16 14.23 -19.80 10.79
N TYR A 17 13.93 -18.82 9.93
CA TYR A 17 13.17 -19.02 8.71
C TYR A 17 13.92 -19.92 7.72
N SER A 18 15.24 -19.75 7.59
CA SER A 18 16.10 -20.64 6.79
C SER A 18 15.99 -22.11 7.22
N LYS A 19 15.75 -22.40 8.50
CA LYS A 19 15.50 -23.78 8.96
C LYS A 19 14.15 -24.31 8.51
N LEU A 20 13.11 -23.47 8.53
CA LEU A 20 11.77 -23.85 8.04
C LEU A 20 11.81 -24.13 6.53
N ASP A 21 12.57 -23.33 5.77
CA ASP A 21 12.70 -23.46 4.33
C ASP A 21 13.50 -24.69 3.87
N ASN A 22 14.43 -25.16 4.70
CA ASN A 22 15.32 -26.29 4.42
C ASN A 22 14.82 -27.63 4.99
N VAL A 23 13.56 -27.70 5.43
CA VAL A 23 12.99 -28.97 5.92
C VAL A 23 12.97 -30.01 4.78
N THR A 24 13.53 -31.19 5.03
CA THR A 24 13.48 -32.30 4.08
C THR A 24 12.13 -32.99 4.12
N GLU A 25 11.64 -33.42 2.95
CA GLU A 25 10.41 -34.22 2.86
C GLU A 25 10.61 -35.52 3.64
N THR A 26 9.76 -35.76 4.64
CA THR A 26 9.66 -37.09 5.25
C THR A 26 8.69 -37.91 4.42
N GLU A 27 9.12 -39.10 3.99
CA GLU A 27 8.26 -40.06 3.29
C GLU A 27 7.09 -40.50 4.19
N THR A 28 5.97 -39.77 4.13
CA THR A 28 4.71 -40.23 4.71
C THR A 28 3.56 -40.02 3.72
N THR A 29 2.71 -41.04 3.69
CA THR A 29 1.55 -41.30 2.84
C THR A 29 0.50 -40.20 2.85
N LYS A 30 0.04 -39.82 1.64
CA LYS A 30 -1.06 -38.91 1.31
C LYS A 30 -0.89 -37.50 1.90
N ASN A 31 -0.25 -36.64 1.11
CA ASN A 31 0.06 -35.27 1.48
C ASN A 31 -1.25 -34.45 1.54
N ILE A 32 -1.50 -33.74 2.64
CA ILE A 32 -2.72 -32.92 2.79
C ILE A 32 -2.81 -31.90 1.65
N CYS A 33 -1.67 -31.41 1.16
CA CYS A 33 -1.60 -30.46 0.05
C CYS A 33 -2.07 -31.03 -1.29
N ASP A 34 -2.06 -32.35 -1.49
CA ASP A 34 -2.56 -32.97 -2.74
C ASP A 34 -4.05 -32.64 -2.95
N SER A 35 -4.81 -32.47 -1.86
CA SER A 35 -6.22 -32.07 -1.92
C SER A 35 -6.42 -30.64 -2.43
N TYR A 36 -5.36 -29.83 -2.47
CA TYR A 36 -5.37 -28.42 -2.88
C TYR A 36 -4.55 -28.16 -4.15
N GLU A 37 -4.09 -29.21 -4.82
CA GLU A 37 -3.19 -29.12 -5.99
C GLU A 37 -3.71 -28.15 -7.07
N ASN A 38 -4.98 -28.29 -7.46
CA ASN A 38 -5.61 -27.42 -8.47
C ASN A 38 -5.63 -25.93 -8.11
N VAL A 39 -5.62 -25.62 -6.81
CA VAL A 39 -5.63 -24.24 -6.29
C VAL A 39 -4.21 -23.71 -6.19
N LEU A 40 -3.30 -24.51 -5.63
CA LEU A 40 -1.92 -24.10 -5.34
C LEU A 40 -1.05 -24.03 -6.60
N ASN A 41 -1.24 -24.94 -7.57
CA ASN A 41 -0.47 -24.96 -8.83
C ASN A 41 -0.74 -23.75 -9.74
N LYS A 42 -1.70 -22.87 -9.40
CA LYS A 42 -1.92 -21.61 -10.11
C LYS A 42 -0.73 -20.64 -9.99
N TYR A 43 0.05 -20.76 -8.93
CA TYR A 43 1.22 -19.92 -8.70
C TYR A 43 2.45 -20.78 -8.44
N PRO A 44 3.56 -20.55 -9.16
CA PRO A 44 4.81 -21.27 -8.94
C PRO A 44 5.23 -21.20 -7.46
N GLY A 45 5.61 -22.35 -6.90
CA GLY A 45 6.17 -22.47 -5.55
C GLY A 45 5.16 -22.63 -4.41
N LEU A 46 3.86 -22.38 -4.61
CA LEU A 46 2.87 -22.57 -3.53
C LEU A 46 2.68 -24.03 -3.13
N MET A 47 2.74 -24.95 -4.10
CA MET A 47 2.64 -26.38 -3.82
C MET A 47 3.84 -26.86 -3.00
N ASP A 48 5.06 -26.48 -3.41
CA ASP A 48 6.29 -26.80 -2.68
C ASP A 48 6.27 -26.19 -1.27
N PHE A 49 5.83 -24.94 -1.15
CA PHE A 49 5.65 -24.28 0.14
C PHE A 49 4.65 -25.04 1.03
N CYS A 50 3.55 -25.56 0.47
CA CYS A 50 2.59 -26.37 1.20
C CYS A 50 3.23 -27.62 1.80
N ARG A 51 4.02 -28.34 1.01
CA ARG A 51 4.74 -29.53 1.48
C ARG A 51 5.70 -29.19 2.62
N LYS A 52 6.45 -28.09 2.49
CA LYS A 52 7.33 -27.60 3.56
C LYS A 52 6.55 -27.25 4.82
N LEU A 53 5.40 -26.60 4.70
CA LEU A 53 4.53 -26.27 5.82
C LEU A 53 4.07 -27.54 6.55
N GLU A 54 3.53 -28.52 5.82
CA GLU A 54 3.07 -29.79 6.37
C GLU A 54 4.21 -30.53 7.09
N ASN A 55 5.40 -30.62 6.48
CA ASN A 55 6.56 -31.27 7.10
C ASN A 55 7.00 -30.59 8.40
N ASN A 56 7.01 -29.24 8.43
CA ASN A 56 7.33 -28.50 9.65
C ASN A 56 6.31 -28.78 10.76
N LEU A 57 5.02 -28.86 10.43
CA LEU A 57 3.96 -29.21 11.39
C LEU A 57 4.11 -30.66 11.90
N GLN A 58 4.41 -31.62 11.02
CA GLN A 58 4.67 -33.00 11.43
C GLN A 58 5.91 -33.13 12.32
N ASN A 59 6.97 -32.36 12.04
CA ASN A 59 8.15 -32.31 12.90
C ASN A 59 7.85 -31.72 14.28
N LEU A 60 7.01 -30.67 14.33
CA LEU A 60 6.52 -30.12 15.59
C LEU A 60 5.77 -31.17 16.41
N LYS A 61 4.86 -31.93 15.78
CA LYS A 61 4.13 -33.05 16.41
C LYS A 61 5.07 -34.05 17.07
N LYS A 62 6.15 -34.43 16.38
CA LYS A 62 7.15 -35.40 16.87
C LYS A 62 8.00 -34.85 18.01
N SER A 63 8.29 -33.55 18.01
CA SER A 63 9.20 -32.93 19.00
C SER A 63 8.60 -32.74 20.40
N GLY A 64 7.29 -32.91 20.58
CA GLY A 64 6.62 -32.83 21.87
C GLY A 64 6.48 -31.41 22.45
N LEU A 65 5.90 -31.31 23.66
CA LEU A 65 5.68 -30.03 24.35
C LEU A 65 6.96 -29.47 24.95
N SER A 66 7.32 -28.26 24.53
CA SER A 66 8.22 -27.37 25.23
C SER A 66 7.77 -25.93 25.00
N ASP A 67 8.25 -24.96 25.79
CA ASP A 67 8.04 -23.53 25.53
C ASP A 67 8.44 -23.11 24.10
N ASN A 68 9.25 -23.95 23.44
CA ASN A 68 9.61 -23.81 22.04
C ASN A 68 8.42 -24.00 21.08
N ALA A 69 7.36 -24.73 21.43
CA ALA A 69 6.22 -25.01 20.55
C ALA A 69 5.42 -23.74 20.20
N LYS A 70 5.11 -22.91 21.20
CA LYS A 70 4.48 -21.59 20.99
C LYS A 70 5.30 -20.70 20.08
N LYS A 71 6.60 -20.64 20.34
CA LYS A 71 7.56 -19.88 19.55
C LYS A 71 7.62 -20.41 18.12
N GLN A 72 7.72 -21.72 17.95
CA GLN A 72 7.69 -22.41 16.64
C GLN A 72 6.43 -22.06 15.87
N CYS A 73 5.25 -22.17 16.48
CA CYS A 73 4.00 -21.85 15.82
C CYS A 73 3.86 -20.36 15.48
N THR A 74 4.36 -19.46 16.32
CA THR A 74 4.37 -18.02 16.01
C THR A 74 5.28 -17.69 14.83
N HIS A 75 6.51 -18.23 14.81
CA HIS A 75 7.40 -18.07 13.65
C HIS A 75 6.79 -18.66 12.37
N MET A 76 6.25 -19.88 12.43
CA MET A 76 5.62 -20.53 11.28
C MET A 76 4.41 -19.76 10.75
N LYS A 77 3.57 -19.18 11.62
CA LYS A 77 2.45 -18.31 11.22
C LYS A 77 2.95 -17.09 10.42
N HIS A 78 3.98 -16.41 10.92
CA HIS A 78 4.57 -15.27 10.22
C HIS A 78 5.28 -15.67 8.92
N TRP A 79 5.97 -16.81 8.91
CA TRP A 79 6.60 -17.39 7.71
C TRP A 79 5.56 -17.71 6.64
N LEU A 80 4.42 -18.31 7.01
CA LEU A 80 3.29 -18.56 6.10
C LEU A 80 2.76 -17.29 5.49
N HIS A 81 2.43 -16.28 6.31
CA HIS A 81 1.96 -15.00 5.78
C HIS A 81 2.96 -14.38 4.82
N HIS A 82 4.23 -14.32 5.22
CA HIS A 82 5.28 -13.70 4.43
C HIS A 82 5.47 -14.38 3.07
N ASN A 83 5.56 -15.70 3.03
CA ASN A 83 5.73 -16.45 1.79
C ASN A 83 4.54 -16.26 0.84
N VAL A 84 3.31 -16.36 1.36
CA VAL A 84 2.11 -16.19 0.54
C VAL A 84 1.97 -14.75 0.03
N ILE A 85 2.22 -13.75 0.88
CA ILE A 85 2.14 -12.33 0.50
C ILE A 85 3.16 -11.97 -0.58
N ASN A 86 4.37 -12.53 -0.50
CA ASN A 86 5.47 -12.22 -1.40
C ASN A 86 5.54 -13.14 -2.64
N THR A 87 4.62 -14.09 -2.78
CA THR A 87 4.58 -14.94 -3.98
C THR A 87 4.17 -14.13 -5.20
N ALA A 88 4.99 -14.17 -6.25
CA ALA A 88 4.79 -13.39 -7.46
C ALA A 88 3.46 -13.70 -8.15
N GLY A 89 2.75 -12.65 -8.55
CA GLY A 89 1.50 -12.75 -9.32
C GLY A 89 0.24 -12.95 -8.48
N ILE A 90 0.34 -13.21 -7.17
CA ILE A 90 -0.84 -13.37 -6.32
C ILE A 90 -1.56 -12.03 -6.14
N LYS A 91 -2.79 -11.93 -6.65
CA LYS A 91 -3.66 -10.76 -6.47
C LYS A 91 -4.46 -10.77 -5.17
N THR A 92 -4.70 -11.96 -4.62
CA THR A 92 -5.55 -12.18 -3.44
C THR A 92 -4.83 -13.03 -2.38
N PRO A 93 -3.78 -12.51 -1.72
CA PRO A 93 -2.99 -13.28 -0.76
C PRO A 93 -3.83 -13.87 0.38
N MET A 94 -4.86 -13.14 0.82
CA MET A 94 -5.75 -13.58 1.90
C MET A 94 -6.49 -14.89 1.60
N PHE A 95 -6.88 -15.12 0.34
CA PHE A 95 -7.52 -16.36 -0.07
C PHE A 95 -6.56 -17.55 0.13
N TYR A 96 -5.31 -17.41 -0.31
CA TYR A 96 -4.30 -18.46 -0.17
C TYR A 96 -3.88 -18.65 1.28
N ILE A 97 -3.72 -17.58 2.07
CA ILE A 97 -3.49 -17.69 3.52
C ILE A 97 -4.59 -18.53 4.16
N SER A 98 -5.87 -18.29 3.81
CA SER A 98 -6.98 -19.09 4.31
C SER A 98 -6.88 -20.56 3.88
N THR A 99 -6.48 -20.85 2.64
CA THR A 99 -6.24 -22.22 2.17
C THR A 99 -5.15 -22.91 2.98
N PHE A 100 -4.01 -22.25 3.20
CA PHE A 100 -2.92 -22.81 4.01
C PHE A 100 -3.31 -22.99 5.48
N TYR A 101 -4.23 -22.18 5.99
CA TYR A 101 -4.79 -22.39 7.32
C TYR A 101 -5.69 -23.61 7.42
N THR A 102 -6.41 -23.96 6.35
CA THR A 102 -7.12 -25.25 6.30
C THR A 102 -6.13 -26.42 6.26
N VAL A 103 -5.05 -26.32 5.50
CA VAL A 103 -3.96 -27.32 5.50
C VAL A 103 -3.37 -27.45 6.91
N TRP A 104 -3.08 -26.32 7.56
CA TRP A 104 -2.58 -26.29 8.93
C TRP A 104 -3.53 -26.99 9.89
N PHE A 105 -4.81 -26.61 9.89
CA PHE A 105 -5.82 -27.20 10.76
C PHE A 105 -5.89 -28.72 10.62
N ASN A 106 -5.93 -29.22 9.38
CA ASN A 106 -5.94 -30.66 9.10
C ASN A 106 -4.65 -31.35 9.55
N ALA A 107 -3.49 -30.69 9.40
CA ALA A 107 -2.22 -31.24 9.84
C ALA A 107 -2.08 -31.28 11.37
N THR A 108 -2.80 -30.41 12.08
CA THR A 108 -2.75 -30.27 13.53
C THR A 108 -3.92 -30.94 14.28
N GLU A 109 -4.87 -31.56 13.60
CA GLU A 109 -6.10 -32.14 14.20
C GLU A 109 -5.79 -33.12 15.34
N ASP A 110 -4.79 -34.00 15.15
CA ASP A 110 -4.38 -35.01 16.12
C ASP A 110 -3.20 -34.56 17.01
N PHE A 111 -2.99 -33.26 17.17
CA PHE A 111 -1.95 -32.78 18.08
C PHE A 111 -2.41 -32.95 19.53
N HIS A 112 -1.45 -33.10 20.45
CA HIS A 112 -1.76 -33.01 21.88
C HIS A 112 -2.42 -31.65 22.18
N ASP A 113 -3.47 -31.63 22.99
CA ASP A 113 -4.34 -30.45 23.22
C ASP A 113 -3.56 -29.17 23.52
N SER A 114 -2.49 -29.26 24.31
CA SER A 114 -1.65 -28.13 24.66
C SER A 114 -0.76 -27.60 23.53
N ILE A 115 -0.32 -28.43 22.58
CA ILE A 115 0.32 -27.94 21.34
C ILE A 115 -0.74 -27.29 20.44
N ASN A 116 -1.91 -27.90 20.36
CA ASN A 116 -3.01 -27.40 19.55
C ASN A 116 -3.43 -25.99 19.97
N GLU A 117 -3.56 -25.72 21.28
CA GLU A 117 -3.87 -24.38 21.79
C GLU A 117 -2.77 -23.35 21.49
N GLU A 118 -1.48 -23.69 21.59
CA GLU A 118 -0.38 -22.77 21.24
C GLU A 118 -0.25 -22.50 19.73
N CYS A 119 -0.65 -23.47 18.92
CA CYS A 119 -0.61 -23.41 17.46
C CYS A 119 -1.93 -22.98 16.83
N LYS A 120 -2.90 -22.60 17.66
CA LYS A 120 -4.21 -22.15 17.25
C LYS A 120 -4.13 -20.94 16.34
N ILE A 121 -4.86 -21.02 15.24
CA ILE A 121 -4.91 -19.95 14.25
C ILE A 121 -6.00 -18.96 14.63
N LYS A 122 -5.58 -17.70 14.80
CA LYS A 122 -6.49 -16.56 14.87
C LYS A 122 -6.50 -15.87 13.50
N PHE A 123 -7.69 -15.44 13.06
CA PHE A 123 -7.89 -14.71 11.82
C PHE A 123 -8.11 -13.23 12.13
N PRO A 124 -7.06 -12.46 12.42
CA PRO A 124 -7.21 -11.03 12.66
C PRO A 124 -7.74 -10.38 11.39
N ALA A 125 -8.75 -9.51 11.50
CA ALA A 125 -9.34 -8.79 10.37
C ALA A 125 -8.46 -7.60 9.93
N VAL A 126 -7.16 -7.86 9.71
CA VAL A 126 -6.16 -6.85 9.36
C VAL A 126 -5.69 -7.00 7.91
N SER A 127 -5.30 -5.88 7.31
CA SER A 127 -4.78 -5.83 5.95
C SER A 127 -3.45 -6.59 5.82
N VAL A 128 -3.09 -6.89 4.57
CA VAL A 128 -1.79 -7.52 4.24
C VAL A 128 -0.61 -6.68 4.75
N ASP A 129 -0.69 -5.35 4.67
CA ASP A 129 0.35 -4.43 5.14
C ASP A 129 0.60 -4.57 6.66
N TYR A 130 -0.48 -4.63 7.46
CA TYR A 130 -0.37 -4.87 8.90
C TYR A 130 0.29 -6.21 9.22
N ARG A 131 -0.02 -7.28 8.46
CA ARG A 131 0.61 -8.61 8.68
C ARG A 131 2.12 -8.59 8.44
N VAL A 132 2.57 -7.85 7.42
CA VAL A 132 4.01 -7.67 7.14
C VAL A 132 4.68 -6.92 8.29
N LYS A 133 4.06 -5.85 8.80
CA LYS A 133 4.58 -5.08 9.94
C LYS A 133 4.60 -5.91 11.23
N TRP A 134 3.56 -6.70 11.49
CA TRP A 134 3.50 -7.61 12.65
C TRP A 134 4.64 -8.62 12.64
N LYS A 135 4.98 -9.20 11.48
CA LYS A 135 6.15 -10.07 11.35
C LYS A 135 7.43 -9.31 11.70
N LYS A 136 7.63 -8.10 11.17
CA LYS A 136 8.84 -7.31 11.45
C LYS A 136 8.99 -6.98 12.93
N MET A 137 7.90 -6.68 13.65
CA MET A 137 7.94 -6.50 15.10
C MET A 137 8.32 -7.77 15.85
N HIS A 138 7.70 -8.89 15.49
CA HIS A 138 8.01 -10.19 16.09
C HIS A 138 9.48 -10.56 15.86
N ASP A 139 9.97 -10.36 14.64
CA ASP A 139 11.38 -10.57 14.29
C ASP A 139 12.30 -9.68 15.11
N TYR A 140 11.93 -8.41 15.31
CA TYR A 140 12.71 -7.50 16.15
C TYR A 140 12.82 -7.98 17.59
N ASN A 141 11.74 -8.49 18.19
CA ASN A 141 11.79 -9.09 19.54
C ASN A 141 12.80 -10.23 19.64
N TYR A 142 13.03 -10.93 18.53
CA TYR A 142 14.01 -12.01 18.47
C TYR A 142 15.42 -11.52 18.11
N ASN A 143 15.52 -10.41 17.40
CA ASN A 143 16.76 -9.88 16.85
C ASN A 143 17.42 -8.81 17.73
N TYR A 144 16.66 -8.16 18.61
CA TYR A 144 17.08 -6.92 19.28
C TYR A 144 18.42 -7.08 20.01
N LYS A 145 18.64 -8.18 20.76
CA LYS A 145 19.91 -8.42 21.47
C LYS A 145 21.10 -8.46 20.52
N LYS A 146 20.97 -9.14 19.37
CA LYS A 146 22.05 -9.22 18.38
C LYS A 146 22.34 -7.85 17.79
N VAL A 147 21.29 -7.12 17.40
CA VAL A 147 21.39 -5.77 16.82
C VAL A 147 22.02 -4.80 17.82
N LYS A 148 21.52 -4.78 19.06
CA LYS A 148 22.08 -4.03 20.18
C LYS A 148 23.56 -4.33 20.39
N CYS A 149 23.93 -5.60 20.42
CA CYS A 149 25.31 -6.00 20.69
C CYS A 149 26.29 -5.72 19.55
N ALA A 150 25.81 -5.68 18.31
CA ALA A 150 26.63 -5.28 17.18
C ALA A 150 26.83 -3.76 17.11
N LEU A 151 25.85 -2.98 17.57
CA LEU A 151 25.88 -1.51 17.50
C LEU A 151 26.40 -0.86 18.80
N GLN A 152 26.32 -1.55 19.94
CA GLN A 152 26.80 -1.10 21.24
C GLN A 152 28.05 -1.88 21.66
N ASN A 153 29.11 -1.16 22.04
CA ASN A 153 30.31 -1.73 22.65
C ASN A 153 30.09 -2.07 24.14
N LYS A 154 29.10 -2.89 24.47
CA LYS A 154 28.84 -3.34 25.85
C LYS A 154 29.58 -4.65 26.16
N GLU A 155 30.02 -4.79 27.40
CA GLU A 155 30.84 -5.92 27.85
C GLU A 155 30.07 -7.25 27.86
N ASP A 156 28.75 -7.20 28.08
CA ASP A 156 27.83 -8.34 28.10
C ASP A 156 27.55 -8.95 26.70
N CYS A 157 28.12 -8.37 25.65
CA CYS A 157 27.83 -8.74 24.26
C CYS A 157 28.80 -9.74 23.64
N ARG A 158 29.77 -10.26 24.42
CA ARG A 158 30.80 -11.21 23.94
C ARG A 158 30.20 -12.52 23.39
N GLU A 159 29.03 -12.94 23.86
CA GLU A 159 28.34 -14.15 23.37
C GLU A 159 27.55 -13.92 22.07
N HIS A 160 27.27 -12.66 21.71
CA HIS A 160 26.34 -12.32 20.63
C HIS A 160 26.99 -11.73 19.38
N CYS A 161 28.22 -11.22 19.48
CA CYS A 161 28.96 -10.63 18.35
C CYS A 161 30.47 -10.61 18.67
N GLN A 162 31.31 -11.15 17.78
CA GLN A 162 32.77 -10.97 17.81
C GLN A 162 33.12 -9.55 17.31
N GLU A 163 34.33 -9.04 17.59
CA GLU A 163 34.74 -7.66 17.23
C GLU A 163 34.53 -7.35 15.74
N ASP A 164 34.85 -8.29 14.83
CA ASP A 164 34.66 -8.13 13.38
C ASP A 164 33.19 -7.98 12.94
N CYS A 165 32.24 -8.46 13.75
CA CYS A 165 30.81 -8.36 13.47
C CYS A 165 30.29 -6.91 13.68
N ARG A 166 30.95 -6.10 14.51
CA ARG A 166 30.51 -4.74 14.84
C ARG A 166 30.65 -3.77 13.67
N GLU A 167 31.80 -3.78 13.00
CA GLU A 167 32.05 -2.87 11.87
C GLU A 167 31.38 -3.37 10.59
N LYS A 168 31.45 -4.68 10.33
CA LYS A 168 30.95 -5.29 9.10
C LYS A 168 29.43 -5.27 8.99
N CYS A 169 28.70 -5.42 10.10
CA CYS A 169 27.24 -5.49 10.09
C CYS A 169 26.54 -4.17 10.43
N ARG A 170 27.30 -3.13 10.78
CA ARG A 170 26.74 -1.84 11.20
C ARG A 170 25.80 -1.26 10.15
N GLU A 171 26.22 -1.27 8.88
CA GLU A 171 25.42 -0.69 7.81
C GLU A 171 24.08 -1.43 7.63
N ASP A 172 24.11 -2.77 7.59
CA ASP A 172 22.93 -3.61 7.42
C ASP A 172 21.96 -3.50 8.60
N TYR A 173 22.47 -3.50 9.82
CA TYR A 173 21.64 -3.33 11.01
C TYR A 173 21.08 -1.92 11.14
N CYS A 174 21.83 -0.89 10.75
CA CYS A 174 21.28 0.46 10.71
C CYS A 174 20.18 0.61 9.65
N LYS A 175 20.29 -0.05 8.49
CA LYS A 175 19.19 -0.13 7.51
C LYS A 175 17.97 -0.86 8.09
N TYR A 176 18.19 -1.96 8.79
CA TYR A 176 17.11 -2.69 9.48
C TYR A 176 16.36 -1.81 10.50
N ILE A 177 17.11 -1.04 11.30
CA ILE A 177 16.53 -0.15 12.32
C ILE A 177 15.65 0.97 11.75
N VAL A 178 15.90 1.41 10.51
CA VAL A 178 15.02 2.39 9.82
C VAL A 178 13.57 1.89 9.78
N GLU A 179 13.38 0.63 9.39
CA GLU A 179 12.04 0.05 9.29
C GLU A 179 11.40 -0.15 10.67
N ILE A 180 12.20 -0.55 11.66
CA ILE A 180 11.75 -0.75 13.04
C ILE A 180 11.29 0.57 13.65
N PHE A 181 12.04 1.67 13.45
CA PHE A 181 11.65 3.01 13.87
C PHE A 181 10.30 3.42 13.27
N ASN A 182 10.14 3.25 11.95
CA ASN A 182 8.91 3.64 11.26
C ASN A 182 7.70 2.87 11.78
N ILE A 183 7.87 1.57 12.03
CA ILE A 183 6.83 0.69 12.59
C ILE A 183 6.49 1.11 14.02
N TYR A 184 7.49 1.38 14.86
CA TYR A 184 7.28 1.84 16.22
C TYR A 184 6.45 3.13 16.25
N LYS A 185 6.85 4.14 15.46
CA LYS A 185 6.14 5.43 15.41
C LYS A 185 4.71 5.32 14.91
N GLU A 186 4.46 4.43 13.94
CA GLU A 186 3.09 4.17 13.50
C GLU A 186 2.25 3.51 14.59
N PHE A 187 2.77 2.44 15.22
CA PHE A 187 1.99 1.63 16.15
C PHE A 187 1.84 2.24 17.55
N GLU A 188 2.70 3.19 17.92
CA GLU A 188 2.49 4.05 19.09
C GLU A 188 1.12 4.75 19.01
N HIS A 189 0.64 5.09 17.81
CA HIS A 189 -0.70 5.64 17.61
C HIS A 189 -1.77 4.58 17.35
N VAL A 190 -1.46 3.53 16.57
CA VAL A 190 -2.44 2.46 16.27
C VAL A 190 -2.90 1.79 17.56
N CYS A 191 -1.96 1.38 18.41
CA CYS A 191 -2.24 0.64 19.65
C CYS A 191 -2.70 1.52 20.82
N ALA A 192 -2.50 2.85 20.77
CA ALA A 192 -3.04 3.79 21.76
C ALA A 192 -4.48 4.23 21.46
N SER A 193 -4.97 3.97 20.24
CA SER A 193 -6.34 4.31 19.83
C SER A 193 -7.33 3.19 20.19
N THR A 194 -8.63 3.44 20.04
CA THR A 194 -9.70 2.44 20.23
C THR A 194 -9.65 1.25 19.24
N ASN A 195 -8.64 1.17 18.38
CA ASN A 195 -8.44 0.11 17.39
C ASN A 195 -7.57 -1.04 17.94
N GLU A 196 -7.95 -1.61 19.09
CA GLU A 196 -7.23 -2.73 19.72
C GLU A 196 -7.04 -3.92 18.75
N GLU A 197 -7.99 -4.14 17.82
CA GLU A 197 -7.93 -5.24 16.84
C GLU A 197 -6.73 -5.18 15.88
N ARG A 198 -6.18 -3.99 15.62
CA ARG A 198 -5.01 -3.81 14.75
C ARG A 198 -3.68 -3.96 15.49
N CYS A 199 -3.73 -3.99 16.82
CA CYS A 199 -2.56 -4.14 17.67
C CYS A 199 -2.19 -5.62 17.82
N PRO A 200 -0.96 -6.04 17.50
CA PRO A 200 -0.55 -7.43 17.67
C PRO A 200 -0.33 -7.77 19.15
N GLU A 201 -0.52 -9.03 19.52
CA GLU A 201 -0.32 -9.52 20.90
C GLU A 201 1.09 -9.24 21.44
N HIS A 202 2.10 -9.25 20.56
CA HIS A 202 3.50 -8.99 20.89
C HIS A 202 3.90 -7.50 20.84
N TRP A 203 2.94 -6.57 20.74
CA TRP A 203 3.22 -5.12 20.73
C TRP A 203 3.97 -4.65 21.97
N ASN A 204 3.53 -5.04 23.17
CA ASN A 204 4.13 -4.58 24.43
C ASN A 204 5.61 -5.01 24.54
N GLU A 205 5.92 -6.24 24.12
CA GLU A 205 7.30 -6.73 24.08
C GLU A 205 8.13 -5.93 23.08
N PHE A 206 7.58 -5.65 21.90
CA PHE A 206 8.23 -4.82 20.87
C PHE A 206 8.49 -3.40 21.34
N GLN A 207 7.50 -2.75 21.96
CA GLN A 207 7.62 -1.43 22.54
C GLN A 207 8.72 -1.39 23.61
N ASN A 208 8.73 -2.36 24.53
CA ASN A 208 9.75 -2.43 25.57
C ASN A 208 11.15 -2.63 25.01
N ASN A 209 11.33 -3.58 24.08
CA ASN A 209 12.62 -3.84 23.44
C ASN A 209 13.11 -2.64 22.64
N TYR A 210 12.22 -1.92 21.95
CA TYR A 210 12.56 -0.70 21.23
C TYR A 210 13.00 0.41 22.19
N LEU A 211 12.26 0.65 23.28
CA LEU A 211 12.59 1.72 24.24
C LEU A 211 13.92 1.49 24.94
N ILE A 212 14.23 0.23 25.32
CA ILE A 212 15.51 -0.18 25.90
C ILE A 212 16.70 0.15 24.98
N ASP A 213 16.45 0.17 23.67
CA ASP A 213 17.44 0.33 22.61
C ASP A 213 17.23 1.61 21.80
N SER A 214 16.48 2.58 22.33
CA SER A 214 16.16 3.82 21.61
C SER A 214 17.40 4.62 21.20
N ASP A 215 18.50 4.48 21.95
CA ASP A 215 19.81 5.06 21.62
C ASP A 215 20.40 4.52 20.30
N ILE A 216 20.00 3.30 19.88
CA ILE A 216 20.49 2.66 18.63
C ILE A 216 20.19 3.54 17.43
N GLU A 217 19.04 4.20 17.40
CA GLU A 217 18.68 5.12 16.33
C GLU A 217 19.73 6.23 16.18
N LEU A 218 20.16 6.84 17.30
CA LEU A 218 21.16 7.90 17.32
C LEU A 218 22.53 7.40 16.84
N MET A 219 22.91 6.17 17.21
CA MET A 219 24.16 5.55 16.76
C MET A 219 24.20 5.25 15.25
N CYS A 220 23.03 5.12 14.63
CA CYS A 220 22.88 4.89 13.21
C CYS A 220 22.76 6.17 12.38
N LYS A 221 22.69 7.36 13.00
CA LYS A 221 22.49 8.63 12.31
C LYS A 221 23.47 8.87 11.16
N GLU A 222 24.77 8.69 11.39
CA GLU A 222 25.78 8.89 10.34
C GLU A 222 25.60 7.93 9.16
N VAL A 223 25.22 6.68 9.44
CA VAL A 223 24.95 5.66 8.43
C VAL A 223 23.68 6.03 7.67
N HIS A 224 22.64 6.47 8.37
CA HIS A 224 21.37 6.91 7.77
C HIS A 224 21.61 8.09 6.83
N ASP A 225 22.34 9.10 7.27
CA ASP A 225 22.69 10.28 6.48
C ASP A 225 23.50 9.89 5.23
N LYS A 226 24.51 9.02 5.37
CA LYS A 226 25.32 8.49 4.26
C LYS A 226 24.48 7.74 3.23
N LEU A 227 23.51 6.95 3.69
CA LEU A 227 22.58 6.20 2.83
C LEU A 227 21.43 7.07 2.29
N GLY A 228 21.39 8.35 2.66
CA GLY A 228 20.38 9.28 2.21
C GLY A 228 19.00 9.03 2.81
N PHE A 229 18.92 8.48 4.02
CA PHE A 229 17.68 8.46 4.79
C PHE A 229 17.44 9.82 5.45
N TYR A 230 16.18 10.21 5.58
CA TYR A 230 15.79 11.47 6.24
C TYR A 230 14.40 11.34 6.83
N LYS A 231 14.12 12.11 7.88
CA LYS A 231 12.83 12.10 8.56
C LYS A 231 11.83 13.04 7.90
N VAL A 232 10.59 12.58 7.77
CA VAL A 232 9.45 13.35 7.30
C VAL A 232 8.20 13.00 8.10
N LYS A 233 7.26 13.94 8.15
CA LYS A 233 5.93 13.67 8.70
C LYS A 233 5.05 12.99 7.66
N VAL A 234 4.56 11.80 7.99
CA VAL A 234 3.65 10.99 7.17
C VAL A 234 2.27 10.98 7.83
N SER A 235 1.22 11.20 7.05
CA SER A 235 -0.16 11.15 7.54
C SER A 235 -0.58 9.69 7.80
N LEU A 236 -1.09 9.40 9.00
CA LEU A 236 -1.77 8.15 9.33
C LEU A 236 -3.25 8.25 8.95
N GLU A 237 -3.76 7.26 8.22
CA GLU A 237 -5.19 7.11 7.96
C GLU A 237 -5.86 6.34 9.10
N ILE A 238 -5.89 6.96 10.29
CA ILE A 238 -6.68 6.47 11.42
C ILE A 238 -7.94 7.33 11.48
N GLU A 239 -9.10 6.67 11.54
CA GLU A 239 -10.43 7.26 11.36
C GLU A 239 -10.63 8.65 11.99
N GLY A 240 -10.99 9.64 11.17
CA GLY A 240 -11.55 10.93 11.60
C GLY A 240 -10.57 12.08 11.83
N GLU A 241 -9.29 11.82 12.13
CA GLU A 241 -8.29 12.88 12.38
C GLU A 241 -7.00 12.65 11.58
N GLU A 242 -6.52 13.67 10.87
CA GLU A 242 -5.20 13.64 10.23
C GLU A 242 -4.11 13.68 11.30
N LYS A 243 -3.67 12.50 11.74
CA LYS A 243 -2.49 12.35 12.61
C LYS A 243 -1.25 12.23 11.74
N TYR A 244 -0.17 12.89 12.15
CA TYR A 244 1.11 12.83 11.45
C TYR A 244 2.14 12.17 12.35
N VAL A 245 2.89 11.22 11.78
CA VAL A 245 4.00 10.56 12.46
C VAL A 245 5.30 10.80 11.74
N GLU A 246 6.37 10.92 12.50
CA GLU A 246 7.71 10.98 11.93
C GLU A 246 8.12 9.59 11.42
N GLN A 247 8.56 9.52 10.18
CA GLN A 247 9.11 8.31 9.56
C GLN A 247 10.36 8.68 8.76
N TYR A 248 11.32 7.76 8.75
CA TYR A 248 12.43 7.79 7.81
C TYR A 248 11.97 7.42 6.41
N GLU A 249 12.46 8.17 5.44
CA GLU A 249 12.30 7.94 4.02
C GLU A 249 13.66 7.92 3.32
N SER A 250 13.76 7.15 2.23
CA SER A 250 14.97 7.12 1.40
C SER A 250 14.93 8.24 0.37
N THR A 251 16.07 8.86 0.09
CA THR A 251 16.18 9.90 -0.96
C THR A 251 15.71 9.40 -2.32
N TYR A 252 14.92 10.24 -2.99
CA TYR A 252 14.33 9.97 -4.30
C TYR A 252 14.09 11.30 -5.03
N MET A 253 13.55 11.24 -6.26
CA MET A 253 13.40 12.42 -7.13
C MET A 253 12.70 13.63 -6.46
N PHE A 254 11.83 13.40 -5.46
CA PHE A 254 11.14 14.47 -4.73
C PHE A 254 11.60 14.69 -3.29
N SER A 255 12.66 14.01 -2.84
CA SER A 255 13.14 14.15 -1.46
C SER A 255 13.59 15.56 -1.09
N PHE A 256 14.02 16.36 -2.08
CA PHE A 256 14.37 17.77 -1.84
C PHE A 256 13.18 18.58 -1.33
N PHE A 257 12.01 18.44 -1.97
CA PHE A 257 10.80 19.13 -1.54
C PHE A 257 10.33 18.63 -0.17
N GLU A 258 10.37 17.33 0.06
CA GLU A 258 10.00 16.76 1.36
C GLU A 258 10.92 17.22 2.48
N LYS A 259 12.23 17.30 2.24
CA LYS A 259 13.20 17.84 3.20
C LYS A 259 12.95 19.33 3.51
N LEU A 260 12.52 20.11 2.52
CA LEU A 260 12.20 21.54 2.72
C LEU A 260 10.92 21.74 3.53
N ILE A 261 9.85 21.00 3.20
CA ILE A 261 8.54 21.20 3.83
C ILE A 261 8.37 20.37 5.12
N GLY A 262 9.18 19.33 5.32
CA GLY A 262 9.13 18.42 6.47
C GLY A 262 7.98 17.40 6.43
N TYR A 263 7.26 17.29 5.32
CA TYR A 263 6.12 16.38 5.12
C TYR A 263 6.35 15.47 3.93
N SER A 264 5.87 14.23 4.03
CA SER A 264 5.87 13.32 2.89
C SER A 264 4.82 13.77 1.86
N ILE A 265 5.26 13.92 0.62
CA ILE A 265 4.39 14.24 -0.51
C ILE A 265 3.97 12.99 -1.28
N LYS A 266 4.49 11.81 -0.96
CA LYS A 266 4.18 10.54 -1.66
C LYS A 266 2.69 10.31 -1.80
N LYS A 267 1.94 10.57 -0.73
CA LYS A 267 0.48 10.40 -0.70
C LYS A 267 -0.25 11.45 -1.54
N ILE A 268 0.23 12.68 -1.54
CA ILE A 268 -0.31 13.77 -2.37
C ILE A 268 -0.04 13.43 -3.85
N LEU A 269 1.18 12.99 -4.17
CA LEU A 269 1.57 12.50 -5.49
C LEU A 269 0.71 11.31 -5.92
N SER A 270 0.52 10.29 -5.08
CA SER A 270 -0.25 9.11 -5.46
C SER A 270 -1.73 9.45 -5.70
N LYS A 271 -2.34 10.27 -4.85
CA LYS A 271 -3.70 10.80 -5.06
C LYS A 271 -3.78 11.67 -6.31
N SER A 272 -2.79 12.54 -6.54
CA SER A 272 -2.74 13.41 -7.72
C SER A 272 -2.56 12.60 -9.01
N LEU A 273 -1.70 11.59 -9.02
CA LEU A 273 -1.51 10.68 -10.15
C LEU A 273 -2.77 9.86 -10.43
N TYR A 274 -3.44 9.37 -9.39
CA TYR A 274 -4.72 8.69 -9.51
C TYR A 274 -5.78 9.62 -10.13
N TYR A 275 -5.96 10.82 -9.56
CA TYR A 275 -6.90 11.81 -10.06
C TYR A 275 -6.57 12.23 -11.50
N SER A 276 -5.30 12.44 -11.80
CA SER A 276 -4.82 12.77 -13.15
C SER A 276 -5.16 11.66 -14.13
N LYS A 277 -4.83 10.41 -13.81
CA LYS A 277 -5.04 9.25 -14.68
C LYS A 277 -6.52 8.95 -14.94
N TYR A 278 -7.37 9.06 -13.92
CA TYR A 278 -8.76 8.62 -14.00
C TYR A 278 -9.78 9.74 -14.23
N ILE A 279 -9.42 11.01 -13.97
CA ILE A 279 -10.33 12.14 -14.11
C ILE A 279 -9.80 13.15 -15.14
N VAL A 280 -8.59 13.68 -14.94
CA VAL A 280 -8.07 14.76 -15.78
C VAL A 280 -7.75 14.27 -17.20
N LEU A 281 -7.04 13.16 -17.33
CA LEU A 281 -6.59 12.64 -18.62
C LEU A 281 -7.76 12.21 -19.52
N PRO A 282 -8.81 11.52 -19.03
CA PRO A 282 -10.02 11.28 -19.82
C PRO A 282 -10.71 12.56 -20.28
N ILE A 283 -10.85 13.56 -19.40
CA ILE A 283 -11.47 14.85 -19.78
C ILE A 283 -10.64 15.55 -20.86
N LEU A 284 -9.32 15.61 -20.70
CA LEU A 284 -8.42 16.17 -21.71
C LEU A 284 -8.50 15.42 -23.03
N LEU A 285 -8.57 14.09 -23.02
CA LEU A 285 -8.73 13.27 -24.22
C LEU A 285 -10.08 13.54 -24.90
N ILE A 286 -11.17 13.69 -24.15
CA ILE A 286 -12.49 14.06 -24.69
C ILE A 286 -12.44 15.46 -25.33
N LEU A 287 -11.81 16.43 -24.66
CA LEU A 287 -11.68 17.80 -25.17
C LEU A 287 -10.80 17.85 -26.43
N LEU A 288 -9.69 17.10 -26.45
CA LEU A 288 -8.85 16.96 -27.64
C LEU A 288 -9.60 16.27 -28.76
N PHE A 289 -10.32 15.18 -28.49
CA PHE A 289 -11.14 14.49 -29.48
C PHE A 289 -12.22 15.42 -30.04
N TYR A 290 -12.91 16.18 -29.19
CA TYR A 290 -13.87 17.20 -29.63
C TYR A 290 -13.22 18.29 -30.49
N PHE A 291 -12.03 18.77 -30.11
CA PHE A 291 -11.28 19.74 -30.91
C PHE A 291 -10.90 19.17 -32.28
N PHE A 292 -10.41 17.93 -32.34
CA PHE A 292 -10.11 17.25 -33.60
C PHE A 292 -11.36 17.00 -34.43
N MET A 293 -12.46 16.53 -33.84
CA MET A 293 -13.74 16.37 -34.55
C MET A 293 -14.26 17.71 -35.07
N LYS A 294 -14.14 18.81 -34.32
CA LYS A 294 -14.56 20.14 -34.76
C LYS A 294 -13.67 20.68 -35.89
N LYS A 295 -12.36 20.45 -35.84
CA LYS A 295 -11.37 20.99 -36.79
C LYS A 295 -11.19 20.11 -38.04
N LEU A 296 -11.34 18.79 -37.92
CA LEU A 296 -11.26 17.80 -39.00
C LEU A 296 -12.62 17.40 -39.56
N SER A 297 -13.73 17.86 -38.97
CA SER A 297 -15.03 17.76 -39.64
C SER A 297 -14.97 18.60 -40.92
N PHE A 298 -14.73 17.91 -42.03
CA PHE A 298 -14.92 18.37 -43.40
C PHE A 298 -16.36 18.90 -43.67
N PHE A 299 -17.26 18.87 -42.68
CA PHE A 299 -18.60 19.46 -42.72
C PHE A 299 -18.70 20.85 -42.07
N GLY A 300 -17.65 21.35 -41.40
CA GLY A 300 -17.60 22.72 -40.84
C GLY A 300 -17.64 23.84 -41.90
N SER A 301 -17.45 23.51 -43.18
CA SER A 301 -17.49 24.48 -44.29
C SER A 301 -18.83 24.54 -45.05
N LYS A 302 -19.87 23.78 -44.67
CA LYS A 302 -21.13 23.73 -45.44
C LYS A 302 -22.42 24.10 -44.70
N ILE A 303 -22.38 24.42 -43.41
CA ILE A 303 -23.55 24.95 -42.68
C ILE A 303 -23.61 26.49 -42.74
N ALA A 304 -22.58 27.15 -43.29
CA ALA A 304 -22.46 28.60 -43.33
C ALA A 304 -23.21 29.38 -44.45
N PRO A 305 -23.97 28.81 -45.42
CA PRO A 305 -24.79 29.67 -46.28
C PRO A 305 -26.08 30.13 -45.59
N LYS A 306 -26.70 29.25 -44.77
CA LYS A 306 -28.05 29.48 -44.23
C LYS A 306 -28.08 30.51 -43.10
N ALA A 307 -26.98 30.66 -42.35
CA ALA A 307 -26.87 31.67 -41.30
C ALA A 307 -26.57 33.08 -41.85
N ASP A 308 -25.83 33.18 -42.96
CA ASP A 308 -25.53 34.46 -43.61
C ASP A 308 -26.75 35.06 -44.32
N ASP A 309 -27.62 34.23 -44.88
CA ASP A 309 -28.90 34.71 -45.43
C ASP A 309 -29.83 35.27 -44.34
N MET A 310 -29.90 34.62 -43.17
CA MET A 310 -30.64 35.16 -42.03
C MET A 310 -30.05 36.47 -41.51
N ARG A 311 -28.72 36.63 -41.55
CA ARG A 311 -28.03 37.87 -41.17
C ARG A 311 -28.29 39.02 -42.14
N LYS A 312 -28.43 38.74 -43.44
CA LYS A 312 -28.85 39.72 -44.45
C LYS A 312 -30.32 40.12 -44.29
N MET A 313 -31.21 39.18 -44.01
CA MET A 313 -32.62 39.48 -43.69
C MET A 313 -32.74 40.42 -42.49
N TRP A 314 -31.96 40.17 -41.43
CA TRP A 314 -32.00 40.99 -40.21
C TRP A 314 -31.49 42.43 -40.44
N ARG A 315 -30.45 42.61 -41.27
CA ARG A 315 -29.95 43.96 -41.62
C ARG A 315 -30.94 44.77 -42.45
N ASN A 316 -31.72 44.13 -43.33
CA ASN A 316 -32.76 44.82 -44.09
C ASN A 316 -33.95 45.22 -43.21
N VAL A 317 -34.26 44.46 -42.15
CA VAL A 317 -35.30 44.82 -41.17
C VAL A 317 -34.87 46.02 -40.30
N GLN A 318 -33.58 46.18 -40.01
CA GLN A 318 -33.06 47.31 -39.22
C GLN A 318 -32.80 48.59 -40.04
N GLY A 319 -32.82 48.53 -41.37
CA GLY A 319 -32.67 49.70 -42.26
C GLY A 319 -33.93 50.56 -42.40
N VAL A 320 -35.08 50.10 -41.89
CA VAL A 320 -36.36 50.84 -41.93
C VAL A 320 -36.58 51.71 -40.68
N THR A 321 -35.71 51.61 -39.68
CA THR A 321 -35.78 52.41 -38.45
C THR A 321 -34.64 53.41 -38.39
N ASN A 322 -34.67 54.43 -39.26
CA ASN A 322 -33.88 55.64 -39.08
C ASN A 322 -34.61 56.56 -38.07
N PRO A 323 -34.05 56.87 -36.89
CA PRO A 323 -34.74 57.56 -35.80
C PRO A 323 -34.84 59.09 -35.99
N ALA A 324 -34.50 59.63 -37.16
CA ALA A 324 -34.46 61.07 -37.43
C ALA A 324 -35.81 61.70 -37.83
N THR A 325 -36.88 60.92 -38.01
CA THR A 325 -38.23 61.43 -38.31
C THR A 325 -39.18 61.49 -37.10
N LEU A 326 -38.71 61.16 -35.89
CA LEU A 326 -39.53 61.11 -34.66
C LEU A 326 -39.55 62.42 -33.82
N LEU A 327 -38.93 63.50 -34.29
CA LEU A 327 -38.80 64.75 -33.53
C LEU A 327 -39.46 65.96 -34.20
N HIS A 328 -40.70 65.84 -34.66
CA HIS A 328 -41.63 66.98 -34.79
C HIS A 328 -43.07 66.45 -34.87
N PRO A 329 -43.99 66.84 -33.97
CA PRO A 329 -45.39 66.46 -34.09
C PRO A 329 -46.16 67.52 -34.90
N PRO A 330 -46.80 67.16 -36.03
CA PRO A 330 -47.85 68.01 -36.58
C PRO A 330 -49.22 67.54 -36.05
N LYS A 331 -49.99 68.54 -35.63
CA LYS A 331 -51.38 68.51 -35.14
C LYS A 331 -52.33 67.69 -36.03
N PRO A 332 -53.40 67.09 -35.48
CA PRO A 332 -54.48 66.55 -36.29
C PRO A 332 -55.38 67.71 -36.75
N PRO A 333 -55.86 67.67 -37.99
CA PRO A 333 -57.31 67.74 -38.13
C PRO A 333 -57.88 66.92 -39.29
N PHE A 334 -59.06 66.37 -39.02
CA PHE A 334 -60.20 66.34 -39.93
C PHE A 334 -60.09 65.59 -41.26
N GLY A 335 -60.95 64.57 -41.37
CA GLY A 335 -61.99 64.65 -42.39
C GLY A 335 -61.91 63.61 -43.50
N GLY A 336 -63.02 62.88 -43.66
CA GLY A 336 -63.52 62.62 -45.01
C GLY A 336 -63.60 61.15 -45.41
N ASN A 337 -64.65 60.48 -44.94
CA ASN A 337 -65.65 59.75 -45.73
C ASN A 337 -65.25 59.23 -47.12
N LYS A 338 -65.50 57.93 -47.34
CA LYS A 338 -66.56 57.38 -48.23
C LYS A 338 -66.47 55.84 -48.15
N MET A 339 -67.55 55.15 -47.74
CA MET A 339 -68.57 54.56 -48.64
C MET A 339 -67.93 53.78 -49.80
N GLY A 340 -68.21 52.52 -50.07
CA GLY A 340 -69.20 51.57 -49.57
C GLY A 340 -69.04 50.25 -50.34
N LEU A 341 -69.77 49.23 -49.90
CA LEU A 341 -69.94 47.92 -50.53
C LEU A 341 -70.18 48.02 -52.05
N PRO A 342 -69.90 46.94 -52.80
CA PRO A 342 -71.02 46.07 -53.10
C PRO A 342 -70.74 44.58 -52.90
N TYR A 343 -71.85 43.91 -52.60
CA TYR A 343 -72.08 42.48 -52.54
C TYR A 343 -72.08 41.83 -53.94
N MET A 344 -72.16 40.50 -53.94
CA MET A 344 -72.64 39.57 -55.00
C MET A 344 -71.57 38.79 -55.81
N PRO A 345 -71.90 37.62 -56.40
CA PRO A 345 -72.35 36.37 -55.73
C PRO A 345 -71.83 35.08 -56.42
N LYS A 346 -71.79 33.96 -55.71
CA LYS A 346 -72.48 32.69 -56.03
C LYS A 346 -72.20 31.64 -54.98
#